data_AF-A0A382PTP7-F1
#
_entry.id   AF-A0A382PTP7-F1
#
_cell.length_a   1.000
_cell.length_b   1.000
_cell.length_c   1.000
_cell.angle_alpha   90.00
_cell.angle_beta   90.00
_cell.angle_gamma   90.00
#
_symmetry.space_group_name_H-M   'P 1'
#
loop_
_entity.id
_entity.type
_entity.pdbx_description
1 polymer ?
#
loop_
_entity_poly.entity_id
_entity_poly.type
_entity_poly.pdbx_seq_one_letter_code
_entity_poly.pdbx_strand_id
1 'polypeptide(L)'
;TALKKKKEKVAGSGEVEVHEDDDEDEDEDDEADGDEADEDEDDEVEEKTKSAKKEEVEIEIDVEDDVNALFDGQDLTEDFKARTKLVFETAVKAKVKENLASIEERMEAKLTEQTADQLADITEKLDGYLDYMVSEYIEENVHAIEHKQKNEILEGFVSGMQKLFAEHYIEIPNEKYNVIDEQAKEIEDLKGNLDAEMNKNIEAKGQLADATAEKIFRDVTEDLTETQKAKMKTLADGVEFDDAKTYAEKLNTLKETYFPSEAEKEEVIATEGSSDSSDGVMTDAMKKVMASLSQSREPSILGA
;
A
#
# COMPACT_ATOMS: atom_id res chain seq x y z
N THR A 1 -17.51 -38.62 10.11
CA THR A 1 -16.43 -39.26 10.89
C THR A 1 -16.21 -38.45 12.15
N ALA A 2 -15.98 -39.07 13.31
CA ALA A 2 -16.00 -38.37 14.60
C ALA A 2 -14.82 -37.39 14.75
N LEU A 3 -15.12 -36.10 14.95
CA LEU A 3 -14.13 -35.05 15.17
C LEU A 3 -13.34 -35.36 16.46
N LYS A 4 -12.03 -35.60 16.34
CA LYS A 4 -11.14 -35.84 17.48
C LYS A 4 -10.75 -34.51 18.10
N LYS A 5 -11.32 -34.21 19.27
CA LYS A 5 -10.93 -33.07 20.12
C LYS A 5 -9.56 -33.32 20.75
N LYS A 6 -8.59 -32.45 20.53
CA LYS A 6 -7.33 -32.44 21.29
C LYS A 6 -7.25 -31.12 22.08
N LYS A 7 -7.13 -31.24 23.41
CA LYS A 7 -6.96 -30.09 24.30
C LYS A 7 -5.48 -29.82 24.49
N GLU A 8 -5.02 -28.62 24.15
CA GLU A 8 -3.67 -28.16 24.50
C GLU A 8 -3.76 -27.04 25.56
N LYS A 9 -2.92 -27.14 26.59
CA LYS A 9 -2.85 -26.14 27.67
C LYS A 9 -1.79 -25.11 27.33
N VAL A 10 -2.22 -23.87 27.07
CA VAL A 10 -1.34 -22.70 27.12
C VAL A 10 -1.50 -22.06 28.50
N ALA A 11 -0.39 -21.76 29.17
CA ALA A 11 -0.38 -21.14 30.48
C ALA A 11 -0.63 -19.63 30.36
N GLY A 12 -1.73 -19.13 30.95
CA GLY A 12 -1.91 -17.70 31.22
C GLY A 12 -3.16 -17.03 30.66
N SER A 13 -3.90 -17.69 29.75
CA SER A 13 -5.19 -17.21 29.24
C SER A 13 -6.11 -18.41 29.02
N GLY A 14 -7.41 -18.25 29.26
CA GLY A 14 -8.41 -19.34 29.26
C GLY A 14 -8.47 -20.17 27.98
N GLU A 15 -9.09 -21.35 28.09
CA GLU A 15 -9.25 -22.36 27.03
C GLU A 15 -9.83 -21.75 25.73
N VAL A 16 -9.20 -22.02 24.59
CA VAL A 16 -9.71 -21.73 23.23
C VAL A 16 -9.78 -23.06 22.47
N GLU A 17 -10.95 -23.43 21.95
CA GLU A 17 -11.11 -24.55 21.00
C GLU A 17 -10.74 -24.04 19.60
N VAL A 18 -9.77 -24.71 18.94
CA VAL A 18 -9.38 -24.43 17.55
C VAL A 18 -9.69 -25.66 16.71
N HIS A 19 -10.35 -25.48 15.56
CA HIS A 19 -10.56 -26.50 14.55
C HIS A 19 -9.56 -26.30 13.41
N GLU A 20 -8.76 -27.32 13.13
CA GLU A 20 -7.97 -27.43 11.90
C GLU A 20 -8.68 -28.40 10.97
N ASP A 21 -9.02 -27.95 9.76
CA ASP A 21 -9.50 -28.78 8.66
C ASP A 21 -8.28 -29.27 7.88
N ASP A 22 -8.19 -30.59 7.72
CA ASP A 22 -7.10 -31.34 7.10
C ASP A 22 -7.77 -32.20 6.02
N ASP A 23 -7.69 -31.77 4.76
CA ASP A 23 -8.21 -32.51 3.60
C ASP A 23 -7.04 -32.80 2.64
N GLU A 24 -6.42 -33.97 2.81
CA GLU A 24 -5.60 -34.65 1.80
C GLU A 24 -6.42 -35.79 1.16
N ASP A 25 -6.54 -35.69 -0.17
CA ASP A 25 -6.50 -36.71 -1.24
C ASP A 25 -7.50 -37.89 -1.31
N GLU A 26 -8.06 -38.09 -2.51
CA GLU A 26 -7.96 -39.38 -3.24
C GLU A 26 -8.30 -39.20 -4.74
N ASP A 27 -7.35 -39.60 -5.59
CA ASP A 27 -7.38 -39.67 -7.05
C ASP A 27 -8.37 -40.73 -7.60
N GLU A 28 -8.93 -40.52 -8.79
CA GLU A 28 -9.20 -41.63 -9.73
C GLU A 28 -9.16 -41.14 -11.20
N ASP A 29 -8.34 -41.86 -11.97
CA ASP A 29 -7.88 -41.70 -13.35
C ASP A 29 -8.92 -42.29 -14.34
N ASP A 30 -9.24 -41.63 -15.46
CA ASP A 30 -9.69 -42.34 -16.67
C ASP A 30 -9.47 -41.51 -17.96
N GLU A 31 -8.75 -42.11 -18.90
CA GLU A 31 -8.31 -41.60 -20.21
C GLU A 31 -9.40 -41.78 -21.29
N ALA A 32 -9.67 -40.76 -22.10
CA ALA A 32 -10.29 -40.93 -23.43
C ALA A 32 -10.06 -39.74 -24.40
N ASP A 33 -9.27 -40.05 -25.43
CA ASP A 33 -9.02 -39.46 -26.76
C ASP A 33 -10.20 -38.73 -27.48
N GLY A 34 -9.88 -37.67 -28.26
CA GLY A 34 -10.64 -37.32 -29.49
C GLY A 34 -11.12 -35.87 -29.71
N ASP A 35 -10.32 -35.09 -30.47
CA ASP A 35 -10.67 -34.27 -31.66
C ASP A 35 -11.74 -33.12 -31.62
N GLU A 36 -11.26 -31.93 -32.04
CA GLU A 36 -11.88 -30.88 -32.88
C GLU A 36 -13.07 -30.00 -32.39
N ALA A 37 -12.83 -28.69 -32.56
CA ALA A 37 -13.74 -27.65 -33.06
C ALA A 37 -14.82 -27.03 -32.13
N ASP A 38 -14.53 -25.77 -31.80
CA ASP A 38 -15.32 -24.56 -32.13
C ASP A 38 -16.52 -24.12 -31.28
N GLU A 39 -16.53 -22.79 -31.12
CA GLU A 39 -17.65 -21.86 -30.87
C GLU A 39 -18.41 -21.84 -29.53
N ASP A 40 -18.24 -20.69 -28.86
CA ASP A 40 -19.22 -19.93 -28.05
C ASP A 40 -19.84 -20.60 -26.81
N GLU A 41 -19.23 -20.37 -25.65
CA GLU A 41 -19.94 -20.38 -24.37
C GLU A 41 -19.84 -19.02 -23.67
N ASP A 42 -21.02 -18.38 -23.65
CA ASP A 42 -21.52 -17.29 -22.84
C ASP A 42 -20.90 -17.26 -21.43
N ASP A 43 -20.11 -16.21 -21.16
CA ASP A 43 -19.52 -15.92 -19.85
C ASP A 43 -20.62 -15.38 -18.92
N GLU A 44 -21.55 -16.24 -18.50
CA GLU A 44 -22.36 -16.03 -17.31
C GLU A 44 -21.46 -16.20 -16.10
N VAL A 45 -20.73 -15.13 -15.77
CA VAL A 45 -20.17 -14.90 -14.44
C VAL A 45 -21.32 -14.92 -13.44
N GLU A 46 -21.60 -16.09 -12.88
CA GLU A 46 -22.37 -16.25 -11.66
C GLU A 46 -21.74 -15.37 -10.59
N GLU A 47 -22.31 -14.18 -10.40
CA GLU A 47 -22.08 -13.31 -9.27
C GLU A 47 -22.50 -14.09 -8.02
N LYS A 48 -21.56 -14.87 -7.49
CA LYS A 48 -21.64 -15.47 -6.15
C LYS A 48 -21.60 -14.33 -5.16
N THR A 49 -22.75 -13.70 -4.98
CA THR A 49 -23.13 -12.92 -3.82
C THR A 49 -22.96 -13.83 -2.61
N LYS A 50 -21.75 -13.85 -2.07
CA LYS A 50 -21.47 -14.34 -0.73
C LYS A 50 -22.21 -13.40 0.21
N SER A 51 -23.49 -13.72 0.41
CA SER A 51 -24.29 -13.19 1.52
C SER A 51 -23.52 -13.48 2.79
N ALA A 52 -22.74 -12.49 3.22
CA ALA A 52 -22.12 -12.49 4.52
C ALA A 52 -23.25 -12.64 5.52
N LYS A 53 -23.32 -13.81 6.18
CA LYS A 53 -24.19 -14.01 7.33
C LYS A 53 -23.91 -12.87 8.30
N LYS A 54 -24.84 -11.92 8.42
CA LYS A 54 -24.86 -10.96 9.51
C LYS A 54 -24.93 -11.78 10.79
N GLU A 55 -23.80 -11.91 11.45
CA GLU A 55 -23.73 -12.40 12.82
C GLU A 55 -24.51 -11.40 13.65
N GLU A 56 -25.71 -11.78 14.12
CA GLU A 56 -26.49 -10.90 14.99
C GLU A 56 -25.73 -10.77 16.32
N VAL A 57 -25.04 -9.64 16.48
CA VAL A 57 -24.38 -9.29 17.74
C VAL A 57 -25.46 -9.12 18.80
N GLU A 58 -25.53 -10.04 19.76
CA GLU A 58 -26.38 -9.88 20.95
C GLU A 58 -25.79 -8.78 21.84
N ILE A 59 -26.53 -7.68 22.00
CA ILE A 59 -26.10 -6.54 22.80
C ILE A 59 -26.66 -6.71 24.23
N GLU A 60 -25.81 -7.19 25.13
CA GLU A 60 -26.08 -7.20 26.56
C GLU A 60 -25.77 -5.82 27.15
N ILE A 61 -26.80 -5.12 27.65
CA ILE A 61 -26.66 -3.83 28.34
C ILE A 61 -27.34 -3.97 29.69
N ASP A 62 -26.58 -3.79 30.78
CA ASP A 62 -27.13 -3.62 32.12
C ASP A 62 -27.12 -2.14 32.49
N VAL A 63 -28.29 -1.65 32.90
CA VAL A 63 -28.53 -0.25 33.27
C VAL A 63 -29.01 -0.13 34.71
N GLU A 64 -28.97 -1.21 35.50
CA GLU A 64 -29.47 -1.25 36.88
C GLU A 64 -28.83 -0.17 37.76
N ASP A 65 -27.50 -0.07 37.74
CA ASP A 65 -26.77 0.89 38.57
C ASP A 65 -27.05 2.35 38.15
N ASP A 66 -27.11 2.63 36.85
CA ASP A 66 -27.39 3.96 36.31
C ASP A 66 -28.83 4.41 36.61
N VAL A 67 -29.79 3.48 36.47
CA VAL A 67 -31.19 3.73 36.81
C VAL A 67 -31.37 3.93 38.31
N ASN A 68 -30.64 3.19 39.15
CA ASN A 68 -30.66 3.37 40.59
C ASN A 68 -30.03 4.70 41.03
N ALA A 69 -28.92 5.10 40.42
CA ALA A 69 -28.29 6.41 40.65
C ALA A 69 -29.18 7.58 40.21
N LEU A 70 -29.97 7.43 39.13
CA LEU A 70 -30.91 8.45 38.66
C LEU A 70 -32.05 8.73 39.67
N PHE A 71 -32.41 7.72 40.46
CA PHE A 71 -33.50 7.78 41.43
C PHE A 71 -33.03 7.91 42.88
N ASP A 72 -31.72 8.08 43.10
CA ASP A 72 -31.14 8.14 44.43
C ASP A 72 -31.68 9.34 45.22
N GLY A 73 -32.22 9.08 46.42
CA GLY A 73 -32.89 10.07 47.24
C GLY A 73 -34.37 10.35 46.90
N GLN A 74 -34.97 9.64 45.94
CA GLN A 74 -36.41 9.71 45.64
C GLN A 74 -37.15 8.44 46.08
N ASP A 75 -38.26 8.60 46.79
CA ASP A 75 -39.09 7.51 47.31
C ASP A 75 -40.10 7.03 46.24
N LEU A 76 -39.59 6.29 45.25
CA LEU A 76 -40.36 5.74 44.13
C LEU A 76 -40.76 4.28 44.39
N THR A 77 -41.93 3.87 43.89
CA THR A 77 -42.40 2.49 44.01
C THR A 77 -41.52 1.53 43.19
N GLU A 78 -41.32 0.30 43.69
CA GLU A 78 -40.54 -0.73 43.00
C GLU A 78 -41.07 -1.02 41.58
N ASP A 79 -42.40 -1.05 41.41
CA ASP A 79 -43.05 -1.21 40.10
C ASP A 79 -42.70 -0.08 39.11
N PHE A 80 -42.48 1.15 39.59
CA PHE A 80 -42.06 2.26 38.73
C PHE A 80 -40.60 2.12 38.33
N LYS A 81 -39.72 1.74 39.25
CA LYS A 81 -38.29 1.51 38.97
C LYS A 81 -38.10 0.37 37.95
N ALA A 82 -38.79 -0.75 38.13
CA ALA A 82 -38.72 -1.88 37.21
C ALA A 82 -39.22 -1.54 35.79
N ARG A 83 -40.33 -0.79 35.68
CA ARG A 83 -40.85 -0.34 34.38
C ARG A 83 -39.91 0.66 33.70
N THR A 84 -39.36 1.60 34.45
CA THR A 84 -38.43 2.59 33.88
C THR A 84 -37.12 1.93 33.47
N LYS A 85 -36.60 0.97 34.24
CA LYS A 85 -35.45 0.15 33.85
C LYS A 85 -35.70 -0.54 32.51
N LEU A 86 -36.82 -1.25 32.38
CA LEU A 86 -37.15 -1.97 31.15
C LEU A 86 -37.28 -1.03 29.94
N VAL A 87 -37.96 0.10 30.10
CA VAL A 87 -38.14 1.09 29.01
C VAL A 87 -36.80 1.71 28.61
N PHE A 88 -35.95 2.06 29.59
CA PHE A 88 -34.64 2.64 29.34
C PHE A 88 -33.69 1.64 28.69
N GLU A 89 -33.61 0.42 29.22
CA GLU A 89 -32.80 -0.66 28.67
C GLU A 89 -33.21 -0.98 27.22
N THR A 90 -34.52 -1.06 26.95
CA THR A 90 -35.04 -1.28 25.59
C THR A 90 -34.71 -0.11 24.66
N ALA A 91 -34.85 1.13 25.13
CA ALA A 91 -34.56 2.33 24.33
C ALA A 91 -33.06 2.46 24.00
N VAL A 92 -32.18 2.18 24.97
CA VAL A 92 -30.73 2.18 24.77
C VAL A 92 -30.34 1.04 23.82
N LYS A 93 -30.83 -0.19 24.02
CA LYS A 93 -30.59 -1.31 23.09
C LYS A 93 -31.03 -0.98 21.66
N ALA A 94 -32.20 -0.36 21.49
CA ALA A 94 -32.69 0.07 20.18
C ALA A 94 -31.76 1.12 19.55
N LYS A 95 -31.30 2.11 20.32
CA LYS A 95 -30.38 3.15 19.83
C LYS A 95 -28.99 2.61 19.53
N VAL A 96 -28.46 1.69 20.32
CA VAL A 96 -27.18 1.05 20.03
C VAL A 96 -27.29 0.21 18.75
N LYS A 97 -28.39 -0.54 18.56
CA LYS A 97 -28.62 -1.32 17.33
C LYS A 97 -28.72 -0.43 16.08
N GLU A 98 -29.41 0.71 16.18
CA GLU A 98 -29.49 1.71 15.10
C GLU A 98 -28.10 2.28 14.75
N ASN A 99 -27.31 2.65 15.75
CA ASN A 99 -25.96 3.16 15.53
C ASN A 99 -25.02 2.09 14.96
N LEU A 100 -25.11 0.85 15.44
CA LEU A 100 -24.33 -0.26 14.92
C LEU A 100 -24.61 -0.48 13.44
N ALA A 101 -25.90 -0.51 13.05
CA ALA A 101 -26.29 -0.64 11.65
C ALA A 101 -25.76 0.52 10.78
N SER A 102 -25.80 1.76 11.30
CA SER A 102 -25.26 2.93 10.58
C SER A 102 -23.73 2.90 10.48
N ILE A 103 -23.03 2.35 11.48
CA ILE A 103 -21.58 2.16 11.45
C ILE A 103 -21.23 1.06 10.44
N GLU A 104 -21.94 -0.08 10.45
CA GLU A 104 -21.76 -1.17 9.49
C GLU A 104 -21.90 -0.67 8.06
N GLU A 105 -22.98 0.06 7.75
CA GLU A 105 -23.21 0.64 6.42
C GLU A 105 -22.09 1.60 6.00
N ARG A 106 -21.62 2.47 6.91
CA ARG A 106 -20.49 3.36 6.63
C ARG A 106 -19.17 2.62 6.46
N MET A 107 -18.94 1.55 7.22
CA MET A 107 -17.74 0.73 7.09
C MET A 107 -17.75 -0.06 5.78
N GLU A 108 -18.89 -0.63 5.39
CA GLU A 108 -19.05 -1.35 4.13
C GLU A 108 -18.86 -0.41 2.94
N ALA A 109 -19.48 0.78 2.96
CA ALA A 109 -19.28 1.80 1.93
C ALA A 109 -17.80 2.22 1.83
N LYS A 110 -17.15 2.50 2.97
CA LYS A 110 -15.73 2.88 3.02
C LYS A 110 -14.82 1.76 2.53
N LEU A 111 -15.08 0.51 2.91
CA LEU A 111 -14.30 -0.64 2.43
C LEU A 111 -14.43 -0.81 0.91
N THR A 112 -15.64 -0.63 0.38
CA THR A 112 -15.90 -0.72 -1.06
C THR A 112 -15.16 0.37 -1.82
N GLU A 113 -15.27 1.62 -1.38
CA GLU A 113 -14.51 2.75 -1.93
C GLU A 113 -13.00 2.53 -1.82
N GLN A 114 -12.53 2.08 -0.65
CA GLN A 114 -11.11 1.80 -0.43
C GLN A 114 -10.56 0.72 -1.36
N THR A 115 -11.33 -0.34 -1.58
CA THR A 115 -10.97 -1.44 -2.47
C THR A 115 -10.97 -0.98 -3.92
N ALA A 116 -11.96 -0.19 -4.34
CA ALA A 116 -12.03 0.35 -5.70
C ALA A 116 -10.84 1.28 -6.00
N ASP A 117 -10.52 2.20 -5.10
CA ASP A 117 -9.38 3.11 -5.26
C ASP A 117 -8.05 2.35 -5.34
N GLN A 118 -7.87 1.35 -4.47
CA GLN A 118 -6.66 0.52 -4.49
C GLN A 118 -6.55 -0.29 -5.76
N LEU A 119 -7.65 -0.86 -6.25
CA LEU A 119 -7.66 -1.62 -7.50
C LEU A 119 -7.34 -0.72 -8.69
N ALA A 120 -7.88 0.50 -8.72
CA ALA A 120 -7.57 1.48 -9.77
C ALA A 120 -6.09 1.88 -9.75
N ASP A 121 -5.53 2.21 -8.58
CA ASP A 121 -4.10 2.56 -8.42
C ASP A 121 -3.17 1.40 -8.84
N ILE A 122 -3.50 0.16 -8.45
CA ILE A 122 -2.74 -1.03 -8.87
C ILE A 122 -2.83 -1.23 -10.39
N THR A 123 -4.01 -1.05 -10.98
CA THR A 123 -4.23 -1.21 -12.41
C THR A 123 -3.42 -0.18 -13.19
N GLU A 124 -3.47 1.10 -12.81
CA GLU A 124 -2.69 2.17 -13.47
C GLU A 124 -1.19 1.92 -13.39
N LYS A 125 -0.69 1.48 -12.22
CA LYS A 125 0.73 1.13 -12.06
C LYS A 125 1.12 -0.08 -12.90
N LEU A 126 0.26 -1.09 -12.97
CA LEU A 126 0.50 -2.28 -13.78
C LEU A 126 0.52 -1.94 -15.27
N ASP A 127 -0.44 -1.14 -15.74
CA ASP A 127 -0.49 -0.67 -17.12
C ASP A 127 0.75 0.14 -17.48
N GLY A 128 1.18 1.07 -16.62
CA GLY A 128 2.41 1.84 -16.83
C GLY A 128 3.67 0.97 -16.86
N TYR A 129 3.75 -0.03 -15.98
CA TYR A 129 4.87 -0.98 -15.97
C TYR A 129 4.88 -1.86 -17.23
N LEU A 130 3.73 -2.37 -17.65
CA LEU A 130 3.61 -3.20 -18.85
C LEU A 130 3.91 -2.38 -20.11
N ASP A 131 3.42 -1.14 -20.22
CA ASP A 131 3.71 -0.27 -21.36
C ASP A 131 5.21 0.03 -21.47
N TYR A 132 5.87 0.32 -20.34
CA TYR A 132 7.31 0.50 -20.29
C TYR A 132 8.07 -0.77 -20.73
N MET A 133 7.74 -1.93 -20.12
CA MET A 133 8.38 -3.19 -20.47
C MET A 133 8.20 -3.55 -21.94
N VAL A 134 6.99 -3.38 -22.48
CA VAL A 134 6.68 -3.69 -23.88
C VAL A 134 7.42 -2.73 -24.82
N SER A 135 7.44 -1.43 -24.49
CA SER A 135 8.16 -0.42 -25.27
C SER A 135 9.67 -0.71 -25.32
N GLU A 136 10.28 -0.96 -24.16
CA GLU A 136 11.71 -1.28 -24.07
C GLU A 136 12.03 -2.58 -24.81
N TYR A 137 11.20 -3.62 -24.65
CA TYR A 137 11.38 -4.89 -25.36
C TYR A 137 11.29 -4.72 -26.89
N ILE A 138 10.36 -3.90 -27.38
CA ILE A 138 10.26 -3.60 -28.81
C ILE A 138 11.49 -2.84 -29.29
N GLU A 139 11.95 -1.83 -28.54
CA GLU A 139 13.12 -1.02 -28.88
C GLU A 139 14.40 -1.87 -28.91
N GLU A 140 14.64 -2.69 -27.88
CA GLU A 140 15.76 -3.63 -27.82
C GLU A 140 15.74 -4.62 -28.99
N ASN A 141 14.56 -5.16 -29.34
CA ASN A 141 14.44 -6.08 -30.46
C ASN A 141 14.69 -5.40 -31.81
N VAL A 142 14.22 -4.17 -32.01
CA VAL A 142 14.52 -3.38 -33.21
C VAL A 142 16.03 -3.19 -33.33
N HIS A 143 16.70 -2.81 -32.24
CA HIS A 143 18.16 -2.70 -32.23
C HIS A 143 18.86 -4.03 -32.54
N ALA A 144 18.41 -5.14 -31.95
CA ALA A 144 18.97 -6.46 -32.23
C ALA A 144 18.82 -6.86 -33.71
N ILE A 145 17.64 -6.62 -34.30
CA ILE A 145 17.38 -6.89 -35.73
C ILE A 145 18.25 -6.00 -36.61
N GLU A 146 18.34 -4.70 -36.32
CA GLU A 146 19.19 -3.79 -37.07
C GLU A 146 20.66 -4.18 -37.01
N HIS A 147 21.16 -4.53 -35.82
CA HIS A 147 22.54 -4.99 -35.65
C HIS A 147 22.80 -6.27 -36.44
N LYS A 148 21.87 -7.23 -36.39
CA LYS A 148 21.95 -8.46 -37.18
C LYS A 148 22.00 -8.17 -38.68
N GLN A 149 21.09 -7.31 -39.19
CA GLN A 149 21.07 -6.93 -40.59
C GLN A 149 22.34 -6.17 -41.02
N LYS A 150 22.81 -5.22 -40.21
CA LYS A 150 24.06 -4.48 -40.46
C LYS A 150 25.24 -5.44 -40.52
N ASN A 151 25.34 -6.40 -39.60
CA ASN A 151 26.38 -7.42 -39.61
C ASN A 151 26.28 -8.33 -40.85
N GLU A 152 25.10 -8.78 -41.24
CA GLU A 152 24.89 -9.58 -42.45
C GLU A 152 25.30 -8.82 -43.73
N ILE A 153 24.93 -7.54 -43.82
CA ILE A 153 25.34 -6.66 -44.93
C ILE A 153 26.85 -6.45 -44.94
N LEU A 154 27.46 -6.19 -43.77
CA LEU A 154 28.91 -6.01 -43.65
C LEU A 154 29.66 -7.29 -44.00
N GLU A 155 29.20 -8.45 -43.54
CA GLU A 155 29.79 -9.74 -43.89
C GLU A 155 29.70 -10.00 -45.40
N GLY A 156 28.53 -9.74 -46.01
CA GLY A 156 28.35 -9.84 -47.45
C GLY A 156 29.25 -8.88 -48.24
N PHE A 157 29.39 -7.64 -47.75
CA PHE A 157 30.28 -6.64 -48.34
C PHE A 157 31.75 -7.03 -48.21
N VAL A 158 32.20 -7.46 -47.03
CA VAL A 158 33.57 -7.90 -46.77
C VAL A 158 33.90 -9.13 -47.61
N SER A 159 33.00 -10.10 -47.69
CA SER A 159 33.14 -11.28 -48.54
C SER A 159 33.26 -10.90 -50.02
N GLY A 160 32.42 -9.98 -50.51
CA GLY A 160 32.50 -9.45 -51.88
C GLY A 160 33.82 -8.71 -52.14
N MET A 161 34.28 -7.91 -51.18
CA MET A 161 35.54 -7.19 -51.26
C MET A 161 36.75 -8.14 -51.22
N GLN A 162 36.72 -9.17 -50.38
CA GLN A 162 37.74 -10.23 -50.35
C GLN A 162 37.83 -10.94 -51.71
N LYS A 163 36.69 -11.27 -52.31
CA LYS A 163 36.65 -11.89 -53.64
C LYS A 163 37.26 -10.97 -54.71
N LEU A 164 36.89 -9.69 -54.72
CA LEU A 164 37.43 -8.71 -55.66
C LEU A 164 38.95 -8.52 -55.49
N PHE A 165 39.43 -8.43 -54.25
CA PHE A 165 40.85 -8.30 -53.97
C PHE A 165 41.64 -9.56 -54.34
N ALA A 166 41.07 -10.75 -54.13
CA ALA A 166 41.66 -12.00 -54.61
C ALA A 166 41.74 -12.04 -56.15
N GLU A 167 40.69 -11.60 -56.86
CA GLU A 167 40.68 -11.53 -58.33
C GLU A 167 41.72 -10.55 -58.91
N HIS A 168 42.03 -9.47 -58.17
CA HIS A 168 43.00 -8.45 -58.57
C HIS A 168 44.39 -8.59 -57.93
N TYR A 169 44.66 -9.69 -57.20
CA TYR A 169 45.93 -9.94 -56.49
C TYR A 169 46.33 -8.80 -55.51
N ILE A 170 45.35 -8.19 -54.85
CA ILE A 170 45.57 -7.18 -53.82
C ILE A 170 45.59 -7.90 -52.46
N GLU A 171 46.76 -8.04 -51.84
CA GLU A 171 46.88 -8.57 -50.48
C GLU A 171 46.57 -7.46 -49.47
N ILE A 172 45.57 -7.69 -48.60
CA ILE A 172 45.29 -6.79 -47.47
C ILE A 172 46.27 -7.13 -46.34
N PRO A 173 47.06 -6.16 -45.84
CA PRO A 173 47.92 -6.37 -44.69
C PRO A 173 47.10 -6.66 -43.42
N ASN A 174 47.42 -7.74 -42.71
CA ASN A 174 46.76 -8.17 -41.47
C ASN A 174 46.84 -7.13 -40.32
N GLU A 175 47.69 -6.11 -40.41
CA GLU A 175 47.81 -5.06 -39.39
C GLU A 175 46.53 -4.23 -39.20
N LYS A 176 45.63 -4.16 -40.20
CA LYS A 176 44.35 -3.42 -40.09
C LYS A 176 43.29 -4.14 -39.23
N TYR A 177 43.43 -5.45 -39.03
CA TYR A 177 42.53 -6.24 -38.18
C TYR A 177 42.71 -5.90 -36.69
N ASN A 178 43.92 -5.52 -36.29
CA ASN A 178 44.27 -5.14 -34.91
C ASN A 178 43.52 -3.89 -34.42
N VAL A 179 43.12 -2.99 -35.33
CA VAL A 179 42.39 -1.76 -34.96
C VAL A 179 40.96 -2.07 -34.52
N ILE A 180 40.34 -3.14 -35.03
CA ILE A 180 39.00 -3.55 -34.60
C ILE A 180 39.05 -4.19 -33.21
N ASP A 181 40.07 -4.99 -32.94
CA ASP A 181 40.30 -5.55 -31.60
C ASP A 181 40.61 -4.44 -30.57
N GLU A 182 41.38 -3.42 -30.97
CA GLU A 182 41.66 -2.24 -30.14
C GLU A 182 40.40 -1.41 -29.87
N GLN A 183 39.54 -1.21 -30.88
CA GLN A 183 38.24 -0.54 -30.70
C GLN A 183 37.25 -1.35 -29.87
N ALA A 184 37.21 -2.68 -30.02
CA ALA A 184 36.37 -3.55 -29.20
C ALA A 184 36.78 -3.48 -27.73
N LYS A 185 38.09 -3.48 -27.47
CA LYS A 185 38.64 -3.30 -26.12
C LYS A 185 38.34 -1.90 -25.55
N GLU A 186 38.43 -0.84 -26.36
CA GLU A 186 38.06 0.51 -25.95
C GLU A 186 36.56 0.61 -25.59
N ILE A 187 35.68 -0.08 -26.33
CA ILE A 187 34.25 -0.17 -26.01
C ILE A 187 34.01 -0.91 -24.69
N GLU A 188 34.72 -2.02 -24.44
CA GLU A 188 34.63 -2.75 -23.18
C GLU A 188 35.11 -1.89 -21.99
N ASP A 189 36.22 -1.19 -22.15
CA ASP A 189 36.75 -0.25 -21.16
C ASP A 189 35.78 0.92 -20.91
N LEU A 190 35.15 1.48 -21.96
CA LEU A 190 34.14 2.53 -21.85
C LEU A 190 32.88 2.05 -21.13
N LYS A 191 32.41 0.82 -21.40
CA LYS A 191 31.28 0.22 -20.68
C LYS A 191 31.60 0.05 -19.19
N GLY A 192 32.76 -0.50 -18.86
CA GLY A 192 33.18 -0.63 -17.46
C GLY A 192 33.29 0.72 -16.73
N ASN A 193 33.79 1.76 -17.41
CA ASN A 193 33.82 3.11 -16.85
C ASN A 193 32.42 3.72 -16.66
N LEU A 194 31.51 3.46 -17.59
CA LEU A 194 30.12 3.91 -17.51
C LEU A 194 29.41 3.28 -16.31
N ASP A 195 29.55 1.97 -16.12
CA ASP A 195 28.97 1.25 -14.98
C ASP A 195 29.56 1.76 -13.66
N ALA A 196 30.86 2.04 -13.61
CA ALA A 196 31.52 2.59 -12.43
C ALA A 196 31.01 4.00 -12.09
N GLU A 197 30.82 4.88 -13.08
CA GLU A 197 30.25 6.21 -12.87
C GLU A 197 28.77 6.16 -12.52
N MET A 198 28.00 5.24 -13.10
CA MET A 198 26.60 5.03 -12.74
C MET A 198 26.46 4.62 -11.27
N ASN A 199 27.27 3.67 -10.81
CA ASN A 199 27.30 3.25 -9.41
C ASN A 199 27.68 4.41 -8.47
N LYS A 200 28.69 5.21 -8.81
CA LYS A 200 29.04 6.43 -8.07
C LYS A 200 27.90 7.45 -8.06
N ASN A 201 27.16 7.59 -9.16
CA ASN A 201 26.03 8.51 -9.24
C ASN A 201 24.88 8.07 -8.33
N ILE A 202 24.57 6.77 -8.30
CA ILE A 202 23.58 6.17 -7.41
C ILE A 202 23.99 6.40 -5.95
N GLU A 203 25.24 6.10 -5.60
CA GLU A 203 25.76 6.33 -4.24
C GLU A 203 25.71 7.81 -3.84
N ALA A 204 26.14 8.71 -4.74
CA ALA A 204 26.11 10.15 -4.49
C ALA A 204 24.67 10.68 -4.32
N LYS A 205 23.70 10.16 -5.09
CA LYS A 205 22.28 10.50 -4.92
C LYS A 205 21.72 9.99 -3.60
N GLY A 206 22.09 8.77 -3.18
CA GLY A 206 21.71 8.24 -1.86
C GLY A 206 22.25 9.10 -0.72
N GLN A 207 23.54 9.43 -0.76
CA GLN A 207 24.17 10.33 0.23
C GLN A 207 23.52 11.73 0.23
N LEU A 208 23.14 12.25 -0.94
CA LEU A 208 22.44 13.53 -1.06
C LEU A 208 21.04 13.48 -0.42
N ALA A 209 20.30 12.38 -0.65
CA ALA A 209 18.99 12.16 -0.06
C ALA A 209 19.09 12.08 1.47
N ASP A 210 20.01 11.26 2.00
CA ASP A 210 20.25 11.12 3.44
C ASP A 210 20.63 12.45 4.09
N ALA A 211 21.58 13.18 3.49
CA ALA A 211 22.00 14.49 4.01
C ALA A 211 20.87 15.53 3.95
N THR A 212 20.02 15.47 2.93
CA THR A 212 18.86 16.36 2.79
C THR A 212 17.79 16.03 3.81
N ALA A 213 17.49 14.74 4.00
CA ALA A 213 16.56 14.25 5.02
C ALA A 213 17.02 14.65 6.43
N GLU A 214 18.30 14.44 6.76
CA GLU A 214 18.88 14.81 8.05
C GLU A 214 18.81 16.33 8.28
N LYS A 215 19.09 17.13 7.24
CA LYS A 215 18.95 18.58 7.32
C LYS A 215 17.50 18.99 7.62
N ILE A 216 16.54 18.46 6.87
CA ILE A 216 15.11 18.76 7.07
C ILE A 216 14.65 18.33 8.46
N PHE A 217 15.05 17.15 8.92
CA PHE A 217 14.75 16.67 10.26
C PHE A 217 15.30 17.64 11.33
N ARG A 218 16.53 18.11 11.17
CA ARG A 218 17.11 19.08 12.09
C ARG A 218 16.36 20.41 12.11
N ASP A 219 15.95 20.89 10.93
CA ASP A 219 15.24 22.16 10.79
C ASP A 219 13.82 22.06 11.39
N VAL A 220 13.09 20.95 11.17
CA VAL A 220 11.73 20.73 11.73
C VAL A 220 11.77 20.57 13.26
N THR A 221 12.85 19.99 13.80
CA THR A 221 12.95 19.66 15.23
C THR A 221 13.74 20.69 16.05
N GLU A 222 14.11 21.84 15.47
CA GLU A 222 14.98 22.84 16.12
C GLU A 222 14.45 23.32 17.49
N ASP A 223 13.14 23.46 17.61
CA ASP A 223 12.39 23.92 18.79
C ASP A 223 12.03 22.80 19.79
N LEU A 224 12.32 21.54 19.46
CA LEU A 224 12.10 20.39 20.35
C LEU A 224 13.27 20.21 21.34
N THR A 225 12.95 19.77 22.56
CA THR A 225 13.97 19.32 23.54
C THR A 225 14.67 18.05 23.06
N GLU A 226 15.89 17.77 23.56
CA GLU A 226 16.65 16.56 23.19
C GLU A 226 15.86 15.25 23.39
N THR A 227 15.06 15.15 24.45
CA THR A 227 14.19 13.99 24.70
C THR A 227 13.06 13.87 23.66
N GLN A 228 12.49 15.00 23.22
CA GLN A 228 11.46 15.03 22.18
C GLN A 228 12.06 14.75 20.80
N LYS A 229 13.27 15.26 20.50
CA LYS A 229 14.04 14.93 19.29
C LYS A 229 14.32 13.44 19.17
N ALA A 230 14.74 12.80 20.27
CA ALA A 230 14.97 11.35 20.28
C ALA A 230 13.69 10.57 19.95
N LYS A 231 12.56 10.94 20.56
CA LYS A 231 11.26 10.32 20.26
C LYS A 231 10.82 10.58 18.81
N MET A 232 10.97 11.81 18.33
CA MET A 232 10.70 12.20 16.94
C MET A 232 11.54 11.42 15.94
N LYS A 233 12.81 11.17 16.24
CA LYS A 233 13.70 10.37 15.38
C LYS A 233 13.14 8.96 15.18
N THR A 234 12.76 8.28 16.26
CA THR A 234 12.11 6.95 16.19
C THR A 234 10.82 6.95 15.36
N LEU A 235 10.08 8.07 15.34
CA LEU A 235 8.85 8.19 14.55
C LEU A 235 9.17 8.49 13.07
N ALA A 236 10.22 9.28 12.82
CA ALA A 236 10.71 9.61 11.49
C ALA A 236 11.35 8.43 10.76
N ASP A 237 11.90 7.44 11.50
CA ASP A 237 12.46 6.21 10.92
C ASP A 237 11.42 5.40 10.10
N GLY A 238 10.11 5.62 10.35
CA GLY A 238 9.02 5.02 9.57
C GLY A 238 8.53 5.87 8.40
N VAL A 239 9.17 7.01 8.11
CA VAL A 239 8.75 7.95 7.07
C VAL A 239 9.72 7.89 5.89
N GLU A 240 9.22 7.42 4.75
CA GLU A 240 10.00 7.39 3.51
C GLU A 240 10.32 8.80 3.00
N PHE A 241 11.55 8.95 2.50
CA PHE A 241 12.03 10.18 1.86
C PHE A 241 11.76 10.12 0.35
N ASP A 242 10.71 10.81 -0.09
CA ASP A 242 10.36 10.94 -1.52
C ASP A 242 11.02 12.19 -2.10
N ASP A 243 10.68 13.34 -1.54
CA ASP A 243 11.24 14.65 -1.89
C ASP A 243 11.30 15.57 -0.67
N ALA A 244 12.11 16.61 -0.78
CA ALA A 244 12.39 17.53 0.31
C ALA A 244 11.14 18.23 0.89
N LYS A 245 10.16 18.55 0.05
CA LYS A 245 8.96 19.28 0.48
C LYS A 245 7.99 18.34 1.19
N THR A 246 7.70 17.20 0.56
CA THR A 246 6.80 16.19 1.13
C THR A 246 7.35 15.61 2.44
N TYR A 247 8.66 15.34 2.50
CA TYR A 247 9.29 14.86 3.73
C TYR A 247 9.18 15.88 4.88
N ALA A 248 9.37 17.17 4.58
CA ALA A 248 9.19 18.24 5.57
C ALA A 248 7.73 18.33 6.05
N GLU A 249 6.75 18.21 5.16
CA GLU A 249 5.34 18.21 5.51
C GLU A 249 4.98 17.02 6.41
N LYS A 250 5.38 15.80 6.04
CA LYS A 250 5.19 14.59 6.85
C LYS A 250 5.78 14.73 8.26
N LEU A 251 6.99 15.27 8.38
CA LEU A 251 7.63 15.49 9.69
C LEU A 251 6.93 16.59 10.52
N ASN A 252 6.47 17.67 9.89
CA ASN A 252 5.71 18.71 10.60
C ASN A 252 4.37 18.18 11.12
N THR A 253 3.66 17.38 10.32
CA THR A 253 2.44 16.72 10.78
C THR A 253 2.69 15.82 11.99
N LEU A 254 3.77 15.02 11.97
CA LEU A 254 4.18 14.18 13.09
C LEU A 254 4.49 15.04 14.33
N LYS A 255 5.11 16.20 14.12
CA LYS A 255 5.48 17.12 15.19
C LYS A 255 4.27 17.71 15.88
N GLU A 256 3.34 18.27 15.10
CA GLU A 256 2.10 18.85 15.60
C GLU A 256 1.26 17.80 16.34
N THR A 257 1.22 16.56 15.84
CA THR A 257 0.44 15.47 16.45
C THR A 257 0.98 15.03 17.81
N TYR A 258 2.31 14.86 17.93
CA TYR A 258 2.92 14.26 19.13
C TYR A 258 3.52 15.29 20.10
N PHE A 259 3.75 16.51 19.64
CA PHE A 259 4.35 17.60 20.40
C PHE A 259 3.61 18.93 20.16
N PRO A 260 2.30 19.00 20.47
CA PRO A 260 1.53 20.23 20.28
C PRO A 260 2.14 21.37 21.11
N SER A 261 2.21 22.55 20.48
CA SER A 261 2.79 23.76 21.09
C SER A 261 1.94 24.24 22.27
N GLU A 262 2.56 24.95 23.21
CA GLU A 262 1.86 25.50 24.38
C GLU A 262 0.76 26.52 24.00
N ALA A 263 0.90 27.18 22.85
CA ALA A 263 -0.14 28.04 22.25
C ALA A 263 -1.37 27.27 21.76
N GLU A 264 -1.22 26.00 21.38
CA GLU A 264 -2.34 25.13 20.96
C GLU A 264 -3.01 24.45 22.15
N LYS A 265 -2.29 24.29 23.26
CA LYS A 265 -2.87 23.81 24.53
C LYS A 265 -3.80 24.84 25.17
N GLU A 266 -3.54 26.13 25.00
CA GLU A 266 -4.42 27.20 25.50
C GLU A 266 -5.76 27.30 24.75
N GLU A 267 -5.82 26.94 23.46
CA GLU A 267 -7.07 26.95 22.69
C GLU A 267 -8.05 25.84 23.13
N VAL A 268 -7.52 24.70 23.60
CA VAL A 268 -8.32 23.61 24.18
C VAL A 268 -8.84 23.97 25.57
N ILE A 269 -8.09 24.76 26.37
CA ILE A 269 -8.52 25.16 27.72
C ILE A 269 -9.51 26.33 27.66
N ALA A 270 -9.39 27.23 26.68
CA ALA A 270 -10.31 28.35 26.51
C ALA A 270 -11.71 27.94 26.02
N THR A 271 -11.88 26.71 25.54
CA THR A 271 -13.17 26.18 25.06
C THR A 271 -13.94 25.35 26.11
N GLU A 272 -13.32 24.96 27.24
CA GLU A 272 -13.97 24.20 28.33
C GLU A 272 -14.82 25.06 29.30
N GLY A 273 -15.05 26.34 28.98
CA GLY A 273 -15.83 27.27 29.79
C GLY A 273 -17.35 27.32 29.52
N SER A 274 -17.87 26.52 28.59
CA SER A 274 -19.30 26.50 28.27
C SER A 274 -19.81 25.06 28.22
N SER A 275 -20.74 24.76 29.12
CA SER A 275 -21.55 23.55 29.10
C SER A 275 -22.19 23.33 27.73
N ASP A 276 -21.99 22.15 27.14
CA ASP A 276 -23.03 21.18 26.75
C ASP A 276 -22.49 20.22 25.68
N SER A 277 -22.86 18.94 25.81
CA SER A 277 -22.75 17.86 24.80
C SER A 277 -21.35 17.35 24.41
N SER A 278 -21.09 16.11 24.84
CA SER A 278 -20.05 15.22 24.32
C SER A 278 -20.34 14.86 22.86
N ASP A 279 -19.75 15.60 21.93
CA ASP A 279 -19.52 15.12 20.57
C ASP A 279 -18.01 15.12 20.33
N GLY A 280 -17.51 14.06 19.70
CA GLY A 280 -16.08 13.86 19.47
C GLY A 280 -15.54 14.91 18.49
N VAL A 281 -15.10 16.06 19.00
CA VAL A 281 -14.48 17.10 18.19
C VAL A 281 -13.09 16.64 17.80
N MET A 282 -12.99 16.07 16.59
CA MET A 282 -11.71 15.90 15.89
C MET A 282 -11.04 17.27 15.79
N THR A 283 -9.77 17.34 16.22
CA THR A 283 -8.98 18.57 16.12
C THR A 283 -8.87 18.99 14.65
N ASP A 284 -8.77 20.29 14.41
CA ASP A 284 -8.67 20.82 13.04
C ASP A 284 -7.42 20.25 12.30
N ALA A 285 -6.38 19.94 13.07
CA ALA A 285 -5.22 19.16 12.63
C ALA A 285 -5.59 17.74 12.17
N MET A 286 -6.41 16.98 12.91
CA MET A 286 -6.91 15.67 12.47
C MET A 286 -7.76 15.76 11.20
N LYS A 287 -8.55 16.83 11.04
CA LYS A 287 -9.31 17.08 9.80
C LYS A 287 -8.39 17.36 8.62
N LYS A 288 -7.31 18.12 8.85
CA LYS A 288 -6.31 18.44 7.82
C LYS A 288 -5.47 17.23 7.42
N VAL A 289 -5.14 16.34 8.36
CA VAL A 289 -4.47 15.06 8.09
C VAL A 289 -5.39 14.11 7.33
N MET A 290 -6.67 14.02 7.71
CA MET A 290 -7.64 13.26 6.92
C MET A 290 -7.83 13.85 5.52
N ALA A 291 -7.85 15.17 5.39
CA ALA A 291 -7.97 15.85 4.10
C ALA A 291 -6.72 15.63 3.23
N SER A 292 -5.50 15.67 3.79
CA SER A 292 -4.28 15.43 3.00
C SER A 292 -4.11 13.95 2.64
N LEU A 293 -4.52 13.02 3.51
CA LEU A 293 -4.60 11.60 3.18
C LEU A 293 -5.66 11.31 2.11
N SER A 294 -6.80 12.02 2.16
CA SER A 294 -7.86 11.92 1.16
C SER A 294 -7.44 12.51 -0.18
N GLN A 295 -6.66 13.59 -0.17
CA GLN A 295 -6.22 14.29 -1.38
C GLN A 295 -5.04 13.61 -2.07
N SER A 296 -4.28 12.77 -1.33
CA SER A 296 -3.33 11.81 -1.93
C SER A 296 -4.01 10.63 -2.63
N ARG A 297 -5.35 10.54 -2.57
CA ARG A 297 -6.16 9.44 -3.09
C ARG A 297 -7.01 9.82 -4.30
N GLU A 298 -7.01 11.10 -4.71
CA GLU A 298 -7.63 11.50 -5.97
C GLU A 298 -6.61 11.31 -7.12
N PRO A 299 -6.85 10.37 -8.07
CA PRO A 299 -6.11 10.38 -9.31
C PRO A 299 -6.44 11.68 -10.06
N SER A 300 -5.39 12.36 -10.54
CA SER A 300 -5.48 13.63 -11.25
C SER A 300 -6.36 13.50 -12.51
N ILE A 301 -7.64 13.83 -12.40
CA ILE A 301 -8.52 13.92 -13.56
C ILE A 301 -8.51 15.33 -14.14
N LEU A 302 -7.97 15.41 -15.36
CA LEU A 302 -8.10 16.43 -16.41
C LEU A 302 -7.12 17.63 -16.46
N GLY A 303 -6.07 17.48 -17.29
CA GLY A 303 -6.16 17.96 -18.68
C GLY A 303 -5.18 19.05 -19.15
N ALA A 304 -4.13 18.64 -19.87
CA ALA A 304 -3.58 19.29 -21.07
C ALA A 304 -2.73 18.30 -21.88
#